data_AF-A0A938EAW9-F1
#
_entry.id   AF-A0A938EAW9-F1
#
_cell.length_a   1.000
_cell.length_b   1.000
_cell.length_c   1.000
_cell.angle_alpha   90.00
_cell.angle_beta   90.00
_cell.angle_gamma   90.00
#
_symmetry.space_group_name_H-M   'P 1'
#
loop_
_entity.id
_entity.type
_entity.pdbx_description
1 polymer ?
#
loop_
_entity_poly.entity_id
_entity_poly.type
_entity_poly.pdbx_seq_one_letter_code
_entity_poly.pdbx_strand_id
1 'polypeptide(L)'
;PGADAHAGRVETSLMLALDPAQVDLAASAVGEIGPLEEILPALRARGVRAVSPNGVLGDPAGSSAELGRSILSGMAELCGAALDALLAS
;
A
#
# COMPACT_ATOMS: atom_id res chain seq x y z
N PRO A 1 1.18 -3.39 13.06
CA PRO A 1 1.56 -1.99 13.39
C PRO A 1 2.61 -1.47 12.38
N GLY A 2 2.25 -0.49 11.55
CA GLY A 2 3.19 0.13 10.59
C GLY A 2 3.01 -0.22 9.11
N ALA A 3 1.91 -0.89 8.73
CA ALA A 3 1.50 -0.95 7.32
C ALA A 3 0.52 0.21 7.07
N ASP A 4 0.80 1.05 6.08
CA ASP A 4 -0.21 1.97 5.56
C ASP A 4 -1.40 1.16 5.04
N ALA A 5 -2.61 1.63 5.30
CA ALA A 5 -3.83 0.92 4.95
C ALA A 5 -4.20 1.12 3.48
N HIS A 6 -3.78 2.24 2.87
CA HIS A 6 -3.99 2.53 1.47
C HIS A 6 -3.11 3.69 0.99
N ALA A 7 -2.58 3.57 -0.22
CA ALA A 7 -1.80 4.55 -0.98
C ALA A 7 -0.60 5.13 -0.23
N GLY A 8 -0.08 4.44 0.79
CA GLY A 8 1.13 4.86 1.49
C GLY A 8 2.38 4.28 0.82
N ARG A 9 3.42 4.10 1.63
CA ARG A 9 4.77 3.75 1.18
C ARG A 9 4.81 2.44 0.40
N VAL A 10 4.06 1.42 0.81
CA VAL A 10 4.11 0.10 0.15
C VAL A 10 3.46 0.16 -1.23
N GLU A 11 2.20 0.60 -1.31
CA GLU A 11 1.47 0.64 -2.59
C GLU A 11 2.11 1.63 -3.59
N THR A 12 2.56 2.79 -3.11
CA THR A 12 3.26 3.76 -3.96
C THR A 12 4.58 3.20 -4.50
N SER A 13 5.35 2.49 -3.66
CA SER A 13 6.59 1.85 -4.12
C SER A 13 6.33 0.76 -5.16
N LEU A 14 5.29 -0.06 -4.97
CA LEU A 14 4.87 -1.06 -5.95
C LEU A 14 4.49 -0.42 -7.29
N MET A 15 3.70 0.66 -7.27
CA MET A 15 3.34 1.38 -8.50
C MET A 15 4.56 2.00 -9.18
N LEU A 16 5.52 2.57 -8.43
CA LEU A 16 6.78 3.07 -9.01
C LEU A 16 7.62 1.96 -9.66
N ALA A 17 7.51 0.72 -9.19
CA ALA A 17 8.19 -0.42 -9.79
C ALA A 17 7.46 -0.97 -11.04
N LEU A 18 6.13 -0.93 -11.05
CA LEU A 18 5.28 -1.50 -12.10
C LEU A 18 5.03 -0.54 -13.26
N ASP A 19 4.58 0.68 -12.95
CA ASP A 19 4.26 1.73 -13.92
C ASP A 19 4.54 3.11 -13.31
N PRO A 20 5.81 3.57 -13.32
CA PRO A 20 6.18 4.85 -12.70
C PRO A 20 5.52 6.06 -13.38
N ALA A 21 5.04 5.94 -14.61
CA ALA A 21 4.37 7.04 -15.31
C ALA A 21 2.98 7.37 -14.71
N GLN A 22 2.41 6.46 -13.92
CA GLN A 22 1.13 6.65 -13.23
C GLN A 22 1.29 7.26 -11.83
N VAL A 23 2.52 7.55 -11.39
CA VAL A 23 2.80 8.09 -10.05
C VAL A 23 3.39 9.48 -10.17
N ASP A 24 2.59 10.49 -9.85
CA ASP A 24 3.09 11.85 -9.65
C ASP A 24 3.61 12.04 -8.21
N LEU A 25 4.92 11.86 -8.04
CA LEU A 25 5.57 12.05 -6.74
C LEU A 25 5.52 13.51 -6.25
N ALA A 26 5.40 14.49 -7.14
CA ALA A 26 5.33 15.89 -6.75
C ALA A 26 3.97 16.25 -6.13
N ALA A 27 2.91 15.51 -6.49
CA ALA A 27 1.58 15.63 -5.91
C ALA A 27 1.36 14.72 -4.68
N SER A 28 2.35 13.89 -4.32
CA SER A 28 2.26 12.95 -3.21
C SER A 28 2.17 13.68 -1.87
N ALA A 29 1.23 13.26 -1.02
CA ALA A 29 0.99 13.88 0.28
C ALA A 29 0.59 12.84 1.33
N VAL A 30 0.98 13.09 2.58
CA VAL A 30 0.54 12.33 3.75
C VAL A 30 -0.98 12.39 3.88
N GLY A 31 -1.60 11.26 4.23
CA GLY A 31 -3.03 11.17 4.51
C GLY A 31 -3.33 10.89 5.97
N GLU A 32 -4.31 10.03 6.24
CA GLU A 32 -4.65 9.59 7.60
C GLU A 32 -3.66 8.52 8.08
N ILE A 33 -2.93 8.79 9.17
CA ILE A 33 -1.89 7.91 9.73
C ILE A 33 -2.27 7.27 11.07
N GLY A 34 -3.50 7.51 11.54
CA GLY A 34 -4.04 6.91 12.75
C GLY A 34 -4.18 5.38 12.64
N PRO A 35 -4.25 4.67 13.78
CA PRO A 35 -4.44 3.23 13.79
C PRO A 35 -5.70 2.82 13.01
N LEU A 36 -5.58 1.77 12.19
CA LEU A 36 -6.67 1.34 11.30
C LEU A 36 -7.94 1.01 12.11
N GLU A 37 -7.79 0.40 13.27
CA GLU A 37 -8.86 0.07 14.21
C GLU A 37 -9.67 1.30 14.68
N GLU A 38 -9.05 2.46 14.79
CA GLU A 38 -9.70 3.70 15.23
C GLU A 38 -10.50 4.34 14.08
N ILE A 39 -9.99 4.24 12.85
CA ILE A 39 -10.61 4.85 11.67
C ILE A 39 -11.61 3.93 10.97
N LEU A 40 -11.52 2.61 11.17
CA LEU A 40 -12.37 1.58 10.57
C LEU A 40 -13.88 1.84 10.70
N PRO A 41 -14.41 2.25 11.87
CA PRO A 41 -15.84 2.57 12.00
C PRO A 41 -16.26 3.73 11.09
N ALA A 42 -15.44 4.79 11.02
CA ALA A 42 -15.71 5.95 10.18
C ALA A 42 -15.57 5.62 8.69
N LEU A 43 -14.57 4.82 8.30
CA LEU A 43 -14.41 4.32 6.94
C LEU A 43 -15.64 3.53 6.48
N ARG A 44 -16.15 2.62 7.33
CA ARG A 44 -17.35 1.83 7.03
C ARG A 44 -18.61 2.67 6.91
N ALA A 45 -18.76 3.68 7.77
CA ALA A 45 -19.97 4.50 7.82
C ALA A 45 -19.98 5.62 6.77
N ARG A 46 -18.81 6.19 6.43
CA ARG A 46 -18.71 7.45 5.66
C ARG A 46 -17.72 7.40 4.49
N GLY A 47 -17.03 6.26 4.29
CA GLY A 47 -16.06 6.08 3.22
C GLY A 47 -14.71 6.77 3.46
N VAL A 48 -13.77 6.55 2.54
CA VAL A 48 -12.38 7.01 2.63
C VAL A 48 -12.28 8.52 2.73
N ARG A 49 -12.96 9.28 1.85
CA ARG A 49 -12.87 10.75 1.80
C ARG A 49 -13.25 11.45 3.10
N ALA A 50 -14.14 10.83 3.90
CA ALA A 50 -14.56 11.39 5.18
C ALA A 50 -13.53 11.19 6.32
N VAL A 51 -12.55 10.32 6.10
CA VAL A 51 -11.44 10.03 7.01
C VAL A 51 -10.16 10.68 6.50
N SER A 52 -9.90 10.56 5.20
CA SER A 52 -8.75 11.16 4.54
C SER A 52 -9.18 11.94 3.29
N PRO A 53 -9.12 13.29 3.32
CA PRO A 53 -9.56 14.12 2.19
C PRO A 53 -8.82 13.86 0.87
N ASN A 54 -7.55 13.46 0.92
CA ASN A 54 -6.74 13.13 -0.27
C ASN A 54 -6.82 11.65 -0.66
N GLY A 55 -7.54 10.82 0.10
CA GLY A 55 -7.72 9.40 -0.17
C GLY A 55 -6.62 8.48 0.38
N VAL A 56 -5.51 9.05 0.86
CA VAL A 56 -4.37 8.28 1.39
C VAL A 56 -4.65 7.87 2.84
N LEU A 57 -4.46 6.61 3.18
CA LEU A 57 -4.56 6.08 4.54
C LEU A 57 -3.16 5.62 4.99
N GLY A 58 -2.24 6.58 5.06
CA GLY A 58 -0.86 6.38 5.47
C GLY A 58 0.06 7.51 5.03
N ASP A 59 1.34 7.19 4.93
CA ASP A 59 2.39 8.11 4.50
C ASP A 59 3.17 7.51 3.31
N PRO A 60 3.09 8.11 2.11
CA PRO A 60 3.85 7.68 0.94
C PRO A 60 5.32 8.14 0.95
N ALA A 61 5.77 8.91 1.94
CA ALA A 61 7.14 9.38 2.04
C ALA A 61 8.15 8.22 2.05
N GLY A 62 9.26 8.40 1.33
CA GLY A 62 10.30 7.37 1.19
C GLY A 62 9.93 6.19 0.30
N SER A 63 8.88 6.31 -0.51
CA SER A 63 8.56 5.36 -1.57
C SER A 63 9.64 5.36 -2.65
N SER A 64 9.93 4.18 -3.21
CA SER A 64 10.87 4.05 -4.32
C SER A 64 10.58 2.82 -5.17
N ALA A 65 10.95 2.88 -6.45
CA ALA A 65 10.87 1.72 -7.34
C ALA A 65 11.72 0.54 -6.83
N GLU A 66 12.84 0.81 -6.15
CA GLU A 66 13.72 -0.22 -5.59
C GLU A 66 13.04 -1.00 -4.47
N LEU A 67 12.39 -0.28 -3.53
CA LEU A 67 11.58 -0.89 -2.49
C LEU A 67 10.43 -1.70 -3.11
N GLY A 68 9.77 -1.15 -4.12
CA GLY A 68 8.70 -1.84 -4.84
C GLY A 68 9.14 -3.16 -5.46
N ARG A 69 10.29 -3.20 -6.13
CA ARG A 69 10.86 -4.44 -6.70
C ARG A 69 11.15 -5.48 -5.63
N SER A 70 11.74 -5.06 -4.50
CA SER A 70 12.03 -5.95 -3.38
C SER A 70 10.75 -6.57 -2.80
N ILE A 71 9.71 -5.76 -2.60
CA ILE A 71 8.40 -6.23 -2.12
C ILE A 71 7.76 -7.18 -3.14
N LEU A 72 7.75 -6.81 -4.42
CA LEU A 72 7.14 -7.62 -5.49
C LEU A 72 7.82 -8.99 -5.64
N SER A 73 9.16 -9.05 -5.55
CA SER A 73 9.91 -10.32 -5.57
C SER A 73 9.48 -11.21 -4.41
N GLY A 74 9.44 -10.65 -3.19
CA GLY A 74 9.01 -11.39 -2.00
C GLY A 74 7.57 -11.91 -2.11
N MET A 75 6.65 -11.11 -2.67
CA MET A 75 5.27 -11.55 -2.94
C MET A 75 5.22 -12.71 -3.94
N ALA A 76 5.98 -12.61 -5.04
CA ALA A 76 6.03 -13.66 -6.06
C ALA A 76 6.62 -14.97 -5.51
N GLU A 77 7.69 -14.89 -4.71
CA GLU A 77 8.31 -16.03 -4.04
C GLU A 77 7.33 -16.71 -3.06
N LEU A 78 6.64 -15.93 -2.23
CA LEU A 78 5.64 -16.45 -1.29
C LEU A 78 4.46 -17.11 -2.01
N CYS A 79 3.95 -16.48 -3.07
CA CYS A 79 2.88 -17.06 -3.89
C CYS A 79 3.33 -18.37 -4.56
N GLY A 80 4.55 -18.41 -5.11
CA GLY A 80 5.12 -19.62 -5.70
C GLY A 80 5.21 -20.76 -4.69
N ALA A 81 5.80 -20.51 -3.52
CA ALA A 81 5.91 -21.51 -2.46
C ALA A 81 4.54 -22.02 -1.96
N ALA A 82 3.54 -21.13 -1.86
CA ALA A 82 2.19 -21.52 -1.48
C ALA A 82 1.51 -22.40 -2.54
N LEU A 83 1.71 -22.10 -3.83
CA LEU A 83 1.20 -22.93 -4.93
C LEU A 83 1.86 -24.30 -4.95
N ASP A 84 3.18 -24.38 -4.76
CA ASP A 84 3.90 -25.65 -4.69
C ASP A 84 3.38 -26.53 -3.55
N ALA A 85 3.13 -25.94 -2.38
CA ALA A 85 2.57 -26.66 -1.23
C ALA A 85 1.15 -27.19 -1.49
N LEU A 86 0.30 -26.42 -2.17
CA LEU A 86 -1.06 -26.82 -2.54
C LEU A 86 -1.10 -27.92 -3.61
N LEU A 87 -0.13 -27.94 -4.52
CA LEU A 87 -0.06 -28.96 -5.58
C LEU A 87 0.56 -30.28 -5.10
N ALA A 88 1.30 -30.25 -3.99
CA ALA A 88 1.89 -31.42 -3.35
C ALA A 88 0.94 -32.17 -2.39
N SER A 89 -0.25 -31.60 -2.11
CA SER A 89 -1.31 -32.21 -1.28
C SER A 89 -2.36 -32.95 -2.10
#